data_AF-A0A7W0SH19-F1
#
_entry.id   AF-A0A7W0SH19-F1
#
_cell.length_a   1.000
_cell.length_b   1.000
_cell.length_c   1.000
_cell.angle_alpha   90.00
_cell.angle_beta   90.00
_cell.angle_gamma   90.00
#
_symmetry.space_group_name_H-M   'P 1'
#
loop_
_entity.id
_entity.type
_entity.pdbx_description
1 polymer ?
#
loop_
_entity_poly.entity_id
_entity_poly.type
_entity_poly.pdbx_seq_one_letter_code
_entity_poly.pdbx_strand_id
1 'polypeptide(L)'
;MSELHFGPTKTHQDRTILLPPFLRDRLSEHLAAHVERNTVALVFTSSTGQPLRNSNWRNRVWRPACEESGMPEGLRPHDLRHTAASLLVSAGANVKAVQRHLGHATATQTLDRYTHLFTEDLEAVAERLEEVWRSQIASSARPGTDLRVLTLKA
;
A
#
# COMPACT_ATOMS: atom_id res chain seq x y z
N MET A 1 -6.27 -13.47 34.77
CA MET A 1 -5.76 -13.97 33.46
C MET A 1 -6.58 -13.28 32.37
N SER A 2 -5.96 -12.60 31.40
CA SER A 2 -6.72 -11.95 30.32
C SER A 2 -7.07 -12.95 29.22
N GLU A 3 -8.36 -13.12 28.97
CA GLU A 3 -8.93 -13.95 27.91
C GLU A 3 -8.82 -13.21 26.56
N LEU A 4 -8.39 -13.91 25.52
CA LEU A 4 -8.22 -13.35 24.19
C LEU A 4 -9.44 -13.73 23.35
N HIS A 5 -10.30 -12.75 23.08
CA HIS A 5 -11.49 -12.95 22.26
C HIS A 5 -11.20 -12.57 20.81
N PHE A 6 -11.37 -13.53 19.90
CA PHE A 6 -11.44 -13.27 18.46
C PHE A 6 -12.88 -12.93 18.11
N GLY A 7 -13.11 -11.72 17.58
CA GLY A 7 -14.43 -11.24 17.19
C GLY A 7 -14.38 -10.51 15.86
N PRO A 8 -15.55 -10.15 15.30
CA PRO A 8 -15.61 -9.36 14.08
C PRO A 8 -14.84 -8.04 14.25
N THR A 9 -14.37 -7.47 13.15
CA THR A 9 -13.74 -6.15 13.18
C THR A 9 -14.71 -5.15 13.82
N LYS A 10 -14.20 -4.19 14.60
CA LYS A 10 -15.05 -3.20 15.31
C LYS A 10 -16.04 -2.45 14.40
N THR A 11 -15.83 -2.48 13.08
CA THR A 11 -16.64 -1.82 12.07
C THR A 11 -17.33 -2.77 11.09
N HIS A 12 -17.17 -4.10 11.22
CA HIS A 12 -17.64 -5.11 10.23
C HIS A 12 -17.20 -4.81 8.78
N GLN A 13 -16.09 -4.09 8.61
CA GLN A 13 -15.58 -3.75 7.29
C GLN A 13 -14.45 -4.70 6.91
N ASP A 14 -14.76 -5.60 5.99
CA ASP A 14 -13.76 -6.39 5.31
C ASP A 14 -13.14 -5.56 4.18
N ARG A 15 -11.83 -5.68 4.02
CA ARG A 15 -11.10 -5.03 2.92
C ARG A 15 -10.22 -6.03 2.23
N THR A 16 -10.22 -5.96 0.90
CA THR A 16 -9.30 -6.73 0.07
C THR A 16 -8.07 -5.89 -0.21
N ILE A 17 -6.89 -6.43 0.10
CA ILE A 17 -5.61 -5.81 -0.24
C ILE A 17 -4.96 -6.69 -1.31
N LEU A 18 -4.55 -6.06 -2.41
CA LEU A 18 -3.78 -6.75 -3.44
C LEU A 18 -2.33 -6.86 -2.99
N LEU A 19 -1.83 -8.09 -2.89
CA LEU A 19 -0.43 -8.37 -2.58
C LEU A 19 0.39 -8.39 -3.88
N PRO A 20 1.48 -7.63 -3.96
CA PRO A 20 2.47 -7.77 -5.02
C PRO A 20 2.98 -9.23 -5.12
N PRO A 21 3.41 -9.70 -6.30
CA PRO A 21 3.87 -11.07 -6.49
C PRO A 21 4.92 -11.51 -5.47
N PHE A 22 5.96 -10.71 -5.24
CA PHE A 22 7.03 -11.05 -4.28
C PHE A 22 6.51 -11.32 -2.86
N LEU A 23 5.47 -10.61 -2.42
CA LEU A 23 4.89 -10.77 -1.08
C LEU A 23 3.93 -11.96 -1.03
N ARG A 24 3.22 -12.22 -2.13
CA ARG A 24 2.37 -13.40 -2.28
C ARG A 24 3.20 -14.68 -2.23
N ASP A 25 4.33 -14.71 -2.92
CA ASP A 25 5.20 -15.88 -2.98
C ASP A 25 5.75 -16.19 -1.58
N ARG A 26 6.29 -15.19 -0.88
CA ARG A 26 6.76 -15.36 0.50
C ARG A 26 5.66 -15.75 1.47
N LEU A 27 4.46 -15.17 1.33
CA LEU A 27 3.32 -15.56 2.17
C LEU A 27 2.91 -17.01 1.89
N SER A 28 2.92 -17.45 0.63
CA SER A 28 2.58 -18.82 0.24
C SER A 28 3.57 -19.83 0.82
N GLU A 29 4.87 -19.52 0.75
CA GLU A 29 5.93 -20.32 1.38
C GLU A 29 5.74 -20.41 2.89
N HIS A 30 5.46 -19.28 3.55
CA HIS A 30 5.20 -19.23 4.99
C HIS A 30 3.98 -20.07 5.39
N LEU A 31 2.88 -19.95 4.64
CA LEU A 31 1.66 -20.74 4.88
C LEU A 31 1.93 -22.24 4.74
N ALA A 32 2.71 -22.64 3.74
CA ALA A 32 3.04 -24.05 3.51
C ALA A 32 3.96 -24.63 4.61
N ALA A 33 4.89 -23.84 5.14
CA ALA A 33 5.89 -24.29 6.09
C ALA A 33 5.43 -24.20 7.56
N HIS A 34 4.56 -23.25 7.90
CA HIS A 34 4.32 -22.86 9.29
C HIS A 34 2.86 -22.84 9.72
N VAL A 35 1.90 -23.04 8.80
CA VAL A 35 0.47 -22.90 9.11
C VAL A 35 -0.26 -24.20 8.81
N GLU A 36 -1.04 -24.66 9.78
CA GLU A 36 -1.88 -25.84 9.60
C GLU A 36 -2.94 -25.60 8.51
N ARG A 37 -3.30 -26.66 7.77
CA ARG A 37 -4.32 -26.60 6.72
C ARG A 37 -5.73 -26.62 7.29
N ASN A 38 -6.09 -25.60 8.07
CA ASN A 38 -7.44 -25.38 8.54
C ASN A 38 -7.79 -23.87 8.51
N THR A 39 -9.07 -23.53 8.46
CA THR A 39 -9.54 -22.16 8.24
C THR A 39 -9.45 -21.25 9.47
N VAL A 40 -9.13 -21.82 10.63
CA VAL A 40 -9.00 -21.09 11.90
C VAL A 40 -7.55 -20.96 12.36
N ALA A 41 -6.61 -21.50 11.59
CA ALA A 41 -5.19 -21.46 11.90
C ALA A 41 -4.67 -20.03 11.82
N LEU A 42 -3.89 -19.65 12.82
CA LEU A 42 -3.24 -18.35 12.84
C LEU A 42 -2.10 -18.31 11.84
N VAL A 43 -2.10 -17.29 10.97
CA VAL A 43 -1.03 -17.10 9.98
C VAL A 43 0.31 -16.81 10.65
N PHE A 44 0.30 -16.02 11.73
CA PHE A 44 1.50 -15.67 12.49
C PHE A 44 1.31 -15.98 13.98
N THR A 45 2.23 -16.75 14.55
CA THR A 45 2.18 -17.24 15.93
C THR A 45 3.45 -16.89 16.70
N SER A 46 3.40 -17.03 18.02
CA SER A 46 4.61 -17.06 18.86
C SER A 46 5.43 -18.33 18.57
N SER A 47 6.64 -18.40 19.12
CA SER A 47 7.46 -19.62 19.10
C SER A 47 6.79 -20.86 19.72
N THR A 48 5.69 -20.66 20.45
CA THR A 48 4.89 -21.72 21.09
C THR A 48 3.55 -21.96 20.39
N GLY A 49 3.36 -21.42 19.18
CA GLY A 49 2.11 -21.59 18.41
C GLY A 49 0.93 -20.76 18.91
N GLN A 50 1.15 -19.87 19.90
CA GLN A 50 0.08 -19.07 20.50
C GLN A 50 -0.14 -17.74 19.76
N PRO A 51 -1.27 -17.05 19.96
CA PRO A 51 -1.50 -15.73 19.39
C PRO A 51 -0.39 -14.73 19.74
N LEU A 52 0.07 -13.97 18.74
CA LEU A 52 1.05 -12.92 18.95
C LEU A 52 0.49 -11.80 19.84
N ARG A 53 1.09 -11.60 21.01
CA ARG A 53 0.83 -10.43 21.86
C ARG A 53 1.71 -9.27 21.40
N ASN A 54 1.09 -8.15 21.04
CA ASN A 54 1.79 -7.00 20.46
C ASN A 54 2.96 -6.50 21.33
N SER A 55 2.76 -6.38 22.65
CA SER A 55 3.81 -5.94 23.58
C SER A 55 5.02 -6.87 23.59
N ASN A 56 4.79 -8.19 23.66
CA ASN A 56 5.86 -9.19 23.67
C ASN A 56 6.60 -9.21 22.33
N TRP A 57 5.87 -9.22 21.22
CA TRP A 57 6.46 -9.18 19.88
C TRP A 57 7.28 -7.90 19.66
N ARG A 58 6.77 -6.74 20.09
CA ARG A 58 7.49 -5.47 20.00
C ARG A 58 8.83 -5.49 20.73
N ASN A 59 8.82 -5.98 21.96
CA ASN A 59 10.01 -5.96 22.82
C ASN A 59 11.05 -7.02 22.44
N ARG A 60 10.59 -8.19 21.98
CA ARG A 60 11.46 -9.37 21.77
C ARG A 60 11.86 -9.59 20.33
N VAL A 61 11.11 -9.06 19.37
CA VAL A 61 11.36 -9.28 17.94
C VAL A 61 11.57 -7.96 17.22
N TRP A 62 10.60 -7.05 17.31
CA TRP A 62 10.63 -5.80 16.54
C TRP A 62 11.80 -4.89 16.90
N ARG A 63 11.98 -4.56 18.18
CA ARG A 63 13.06 -3.66 18.62
C ARG A 63 14.45 -4.25 18.30
N PRO A 64 14.76 -5.51 18.65
CA PRO A 64 16.03 -6.12 18.25
C PRO A 64 16.25 -6.12 16.73
N ALA A 65 15.22 -6.43 15.94
CA ALA A 65 15.33 -6.41 14.48
C ALA A 65 15.60 -5.00 13.93
N CYS A 66 15.04 -3.96 14.54
CA CYS A 66 15.33 -2.57 14.17
C CYS A 66 16.78 -2.19 14.49
N GLU A 67 17.26 -2.56 15.68
CA GLU A 67 18.64 -2.31 16.12
C GLU A 67 19.64 -3.03 15.20
N GLU A 68 19.42 -4.32 14.91
CA GLU A 68 20.27 -5.12 14.03
C GLU A 68 20.27 -4.60 12.59
N SER A 69 19.15 -4.02 12.13
CA SER A 69 19.04 -3.42 10.80
C SER A 69 19.59 -1.98 10.72
N GLY A 70 20.14 -1.44 11.82
CA GLY A 70 20.64 -0.06 11.88
C GLY A 70 19.55 1.00 11.72
N MET A 71 18.29 0.66 12.05
CA MET A 71 17.17 1.60 11.97
C MET A 71 17.18 2.58 13.16
N PRO A 72 16.57 3.76 13.01
CA PRO A 72 16.46 4.73 14.09
C PRO A 72 15.77 4.17 15.34
N GLU A 73 16.24 4.60 16.51
CA GLU A 73 15.57 4.29 17.76
C GLU A 73 14.13 4.82 17.74
N GLY A 74 13.21 4.03 18.30
CA GLY A 74 11.81 4.42 18.39
C GLY A 74 11.00 4.19 17.11
N LEU A 75 11.57 3.60 16.05
CA LEU A 75 10.79 3.16 14.88
C LEU A 75 9.65 2.23 15.32
N ARG A 76 8.42 2.55 14.94
CA ARG A 76 7.23 1.77 15.29
C ARG A 76 6.73 0.98 14.07
N PRO A 77 6.07 -0.16 14.27
CA PRO A 77 5.36 -0.87 13.20
C PRO A 77 4.31 -0.01 12.47
N HIS A 78 3.73 1.00 13.15
CA HIS A 78 2.82 1.92 12.48
C HIS A 78 3.56 2.82 11.47
N ASP A 79 4.84 3.10 11.67
CA ASP A 79 5.62 3.90 10.75
C ASP A 79 5.88 3.14 9.44
N LEU A 80 5.91 1.80 9.46
CA LEU A 80 5.91 0.98 8.23
C LEU A 80 4.68 1.21 7.36
N ARG A 81 3.53 1.55 7.97
CA ARG A 81 2.32 1.91 7.23
C ARG A 81 2.46 3.26 6.52
N HIS A 82 3.22 4.19 7.10
CA HIS A 82 3.61 5.44 6.43
C HIS A 82 4.57 5.17 5.28
N THR A 83 5.54 4.28 5.46
CA THR A 83 6.43 3.83 4.38
C THR A 83 5.66 3.17 3.24
N ALA A 84 4.71 2.29 3.54
CA ALA A 84 3.88 1.65 2.53
C ALA A 84 3.06 2.66 1.71
N ALA A 85 2.49 3.69 2.36
CA ALA A 85 1.82 4.77 1.65
C ALA A 85 2.77 5.51 0.70
N SER A 86 3.97 5.83 1.17
CA SER A 86 5.01 6.52 0.40
C SER A 86 5.44 5.70 -0.82
N LEU A 87 5.66 4.40 -0.64
CA LEU A 87 6.01 3.49 -1.73
C LEU A 87 4.89 3.35 -2.77
N LEU A 88 3.62 3.31 -2.33
CA LEU A 88 2.48 3.26 -3.25
C LEU A 88 2.40 4.54 -4.11
N VAL A 89 2.55 5.71 -3.50
CA VAL A 89 2.54 6.99 -4.24
C VAL A 89 3.72 7.06 -5.21
N SER A 90 4.93 6.69 -4.76
CA SER A 90 6.12 6.63 -5.62
C SER A 90 5.97 5.63 -6.77
N ALA A 91 5.15 4.60 -6.62
CA ALA A 91 4.81 3.65 -7.68
C ALA A 91 3.68 4.14 -8.62
N GLY A 92 3.24 5.40 -8.48
CA GLY A 92 2.20 6.01 -9.30
C GLY A 92 0.77 5.72 -8.85
N ALA A 93 0.56 5.23 -7.63
CA ALA A 93 -0.80 5.00 -7.12
C ALA A 93 -1.50 6.33 -6.85
N ASN A 94 -2.70 6.50 -7.43
CA ASN A 94 -3.54 7.65 -7.11
C ASN A 94 -4.05 7.61 -5.66
N VAL A 95 -4.49 8.77 -5.16
CA VAL A 95 -5.00 8.96 -3.78
C VAL A 95 -6.08 7.94 -3.40
N LYS A 96 -6.98 7.58 -4.33
CA LYS A 96 -8.07 6.63 -4.09
C LYS A 96 -7.55 5.20 -3.93
N ALA A 97 -6.54 4.81 -4.71
CA ALA A 97 -5.89 3.51 -4.58
C ALA A 97 -5.15 3.41 -3.23
N VAL A 98 -4.42 4.46 -2.84
CA VAL A 98 -3.74 4.52 -1.53
C VAL A 98 -4.76 4.48 -0.38
N GLN A 99 -5.84 5.27 -0.47
CA GLN A 99 -6.91 5.27 0.54
C GLN A 99 -7.50 3.87 0.74
N ARG A 100 -7.83 3.17 -0.35
CA ARG A 100 -8.38 1.80 -0.31
C ARG A 100 -7.38 0.80 0.28
N HIS A 101 -6.11 0.88 -0.14
CA HIS A 101 -5.06 -0.01 0.35
C HIS A 101 -4.84 0.17 1.86
N LEU A 102 -4.82 1.41 2.32
CA LEU A 102 -4.68 1.72 3.74
C LEU A 102 -5.97 1.38 4.50
N GLY A 103 -7.15 1.50 3.89
CA GLY A 103 -8.43 1.32 4.58
C GLY A 103 -8.82 2.55 5.39
N HIS A 104 -8.50 3.74 4.89
CA HIS A 104 -9.00 4.99 5.46
C HIS A 104 -10.45 5.21 5.05
N ALA A 105 -11.30 5.54 6.02
CA ALA A 105 -12.73 5.77 5.79
C ALA A 105 -12.98 6.92 4.80
N THR A 106 -12.11 7.93 4.79
CA THR A 106 -12.20 9.07 3.89
C THR A 106 -10.88 9.31 3.15
N ALA A 107 -10.98 9.85 1.92
CA ALA A 107 -9.82 10.30 1.15
C ALA A 107 -9.06 11.42 1.88
N THR A 108 -9.79 12.26 2.62
CA THR A 108 -9.26 13.36 3.44
C THR A 108 -8.23 12.86 4.45
N GLN A 109 -8.45 11.75 5.14
CA GLN A 109 -7.44 11.18 6.06
C GLN A 109 -6.13 10.81 5.35
N THR A 110 -6.21 10.44 4.07
CA THR A 110 -5.02 10.12 3.26
C THR A 110 -4.36 11.40 2.78
N LEU A 111 -5.13 12.37 2.28
CA LEU A 111 -4.63 13.67 1.84
C LEU A 111 -4.02 14.46 3.01
N ASP A 112 -4.74 14.64 4.12
CA ASP A 112 -4.23 15.35 5.31
C ASP A 112 -2.89 14.80 5.80
N ARG A 113 -2.65 13.50 5.63
CA ARG A 113 -1.40 12.85 6.04
C ARG A 113 -0.32 12.82 4.95
N TYR A 114 -0.70 12.72 3.67
CA TYR A 114 0.19 12.36 2.57
C TYR A 114 0.13 13.30 1.37
N THR A 115 -0.56 14.44 1.44
CA THR A 115 -0.63 15.42 0.33
C THR A 115 0.77 15.80 -0.18
N HIS A 116 1.76 15.92 0.72
CA HIS A 116 3.15 16.21 0.35
C HIS A 116 3.83 15.12 -0.48
N LEU A 117 3.24 13.93 -0.61
CA LEU A 117 3.71 12.88 -1.52
C LEU A 117 3.13 13.03 -2.93
N PHE A 118 2.02 13.76 -3.09
CA PHE A 118 1.35 13.99 -4.37
C PHE A 118 1.72 15.39 -4.91
N THR A 119 3.01 15.63 -5.09
CA THR A 119 3.58 16.94 -5.46
C THR A 119 3.76 17.13 -6.96
N GLU A 120 3.00 16.44 -7.80
CA GLU A 120 3.11 16.64 -9.24
C GLU A 120 2.71 18.07 -9.61
N ASP A 121 3.62 18.77 -10.29
CA ASP A 121 3.38 20.10 -10.83
C ASP A 121 2.32 20.01 -11.95
N LEU A 122 1.45 21.02 -12.04
CA LEU A 122 0.46 21.14 -13.12
C LEU A 122 1.14 21.15 -14.49
N GLU A 123 2.37 21.69 -14.58
CA GLU A 123 3.19 21.63 -15.80
C GLU A 123 3.54 20.19 -16.18
N ALA A 124 4.01 19.38 -15.24
CA ALA A 124 4.32 17.96 -15.48
C ALA A 124 3.08 17.14 -15.86
N VAL A 125 1.91 17.48 -15.31
CA VAL A 125 0.64 16.88 -15.69
C VAL A 125 0.27 17.24 -17.13
N ALA A 126 0.45 18.50 -17.53
CA ALA A 126 0.20 18.95 -18.89
C ALA A 126 1.13 18.27 -19.90
N GLU A 127 2.42 18.13 -19.58
CA GLU A 127 3.40 17.42 -20.42
C GLU A 127 3.03 15.95 -20.63
N ARG A 128 2.65 15.24 -19.57
CA ARG A 128 2.19 13.84 -19.69
C ARG A 128 0.90 13.71 -20.49
N LEU A 129 0.01 14.68 -20.38
CA LEU A 129 -1.22 14.70 -21.18
C LEU A 129 -0.89 14.85 -22.67
N GLU A 130 0.07 15.71 -23.02
CA GLU A 130 0.57 15.87 -24.39
C GLU A 130 1.21 14.57 -24.90
N GLU A 131 2.02 13.88 -24.10
CA GLU A 131 2.61 12.58 -24.47
C GLU A 131 1.53 11.52 -24.76
N VAL A 132 0.53 11.42 -23.88
CA VAL A 132 -0.60 10.50 -24.07
C VAL A 132 -1.34 10.84 -25.37
N TRP A 133 -1.66 12.11 -25.60
CA TRP A 133 -2.34 12.55 -26.81
C TRP A 133 -1.53 12.22 -28.08
N ARG A 134 -0.22 12.51 -28.09
CA ARG A 134 0.68 12.17 -29.20
C ARG A 134 0.73 10.66 -29.46
N SER A 135 0.81 9.86 -28.40
CA SER A 135 0.84 8.39 -28.53
C SER A 135 -0.44 7.84 -29.18
N GLN A 136 -1.59 8.43 -28.83
CA GLN A 136 -2.89 8.05 -29.39
C GLN A 136 -3.01 8.48 -30.85
N ILE A 137 -2.64 9.72 -31.19
CA ILE A 137 -2.66 10.21 -32.57
C ILE A 137 -1.69 9.43 -33.46
N ALA A 138 -0.48 9.14 -32.98
CA ALA A 138 0.48 8.33 -33.72
C ALA A 138 -0.03 6.91 -33.99
N SER A 139 -0.78 6.31 -33.05
CA SER A 139 -1.42 5.00 -33.26
C SER A 139 -2.67 5.06 -34.14
N SER A 140 -3.38 6.20 -34.14
CA SER A 140 -4.60 6.41 -34.93
C SER A 140 -4.35 6.98 -36.33
N ALA A 141 -3.12 7.40 -36.62
CA ALA A 141 -2.69 7.85 -37.95
C ALA A 141 -2.66 6.68 -38.94
N ARG A 142 -3.86 6.22 -39.34
CA ARG A 142 -4.08 5.79 -40.71
C ARG A 142 -3.73 6.98 -41.61
N PRO A 143 -3.06 6.77 -42.76
CA PRO A 143 -2.69 7.87 -43.64
C PRO A 143 -3.98 8.53 -44.16
N GLY A 144 -4.34 9.71 -43.63
CA GLY A 144 -5.41 10.51 -44.22
C GLY A 144 -6.33 11.37 -43.35
N THR A 145 -5.97 11.79 -42.12
CA THR A 145 -6.83 12.75 -41.40
C THR A 145 -6.05 13.94 -40.85
N ASP A 146 -6.22 15.07 -41.53
CA ASP A 146 -5.68 16.40 -41.22
C ASP A 146 -6.41 16.98 -39.99
N LEU A 147 -5.72 17.06 -38.85
CA LEU A 147 -6.24 17.66 -37.62
C LEU A 147 -5.71 19.09 -37.48
N ARG A 148 -6.51 20.05 -37.92
CA ARG A 148 -6.27 21.48 -37.71
C ARG A 148 -6.26 21.79 -36.22
N VAL A 149 -5.11 22.28 -35.76
CA VAL A 149 -4.85 22.81 -34.42
C VAL A 149 -5.92 23.84 -34.04
N LEU A 150 -6.71 23.55 -33.00
CA LEU A 150 -7.60 24.52 -32.37
C LEU A 150 -6.80 25.36 -31.38
N THR A 151 -6.37 26.54 -31.83
CA THR A 151 -5.80 27.56 -30.95
C THR A 151 -6.89 28.11 -30.04
N LEU A 152 -6.86 27.75 -28.75
CA LEU A 152 -7.65 28.42 -27.72
C LEU A 152 -6.93 29.72 -27.32
N LYS A 153 -7.54 30.87 -27.60
CA LYS A 153 -7.14 32.16 -27.04
C LYS A 153 -7.65 32.26 -25.60
N ALA A 154 -6.76 32.73 -24.71
CA ALA A 154 -7.07 33.10 -23.33
C ALA A 154 -8.07 34.27 -23.25
#